data_AF-A0A2R5GU36-F1
#
_entry.id   AF-A0A2R5GU36-F1
#
_cell.length_a   1.000
_cell.length_b   1.000
_cell.length_c   1.000
_cell.angle_alpha   90.00
_cell.angle_beta   90.00
_cell.angle_gamma   90.00
#
_symmetry.space_group_name_H-M   'P 1'
#
loop_
_entity.id
_entity.type
_entity.pdbx_description
1 polymer ?
#
loop_
_entity_poly.entity_id
_entity_poly.type
_entity_poly.pdbx_seq_one_letter_code
_entity_poly.pdbx_strand_id
1 'polypeptide(L)'
;MSAGAHKRRAKGSVKTGANDRKDDLKQAATTSVKPDKEAPKSAMEETKVFLRNVLIICVVIVGPYALFRGYMWSMLSSGWFRPVVELEDPRQVLVVGTQSSGTTATAQSLNELGIEVSHESVDAQDDFARDGTVGWAQGIRYLANEETRASRLDLDTLCEKPLLRIMHSTQFEQSSQCSYRVEWDRCWQHECHSVFSRNFGCHPHCTRPPYFGRVLLQVRDPLRTVASLVVKYCENANAGSLPHPLKMATLEGLFADIPWREMKGGCKEVFGHYYVAYNQRVMDAFVDDTEGVFAWFRVEDTDPCALARLAGVLEPIPGSRDVTYGPTRARALKACAGKETSAVTEKPSGELKAHGSVNRGNTGKLRLAWSDFDDLPELKGRLQELARRFGYPDGES
;
A
#
# COMPACT_ATOMS: atom_id res chain seq x y z
N MET A 1 38.51 41.81 -11.62
CA MET A 1 38.80 42.48 -12.90
C MET A 1 38.26 41.59 -14.03
N SER A 2 37.46 42.16 -14.93
CA SER A 2 36.83 41.59 -16.16
C SER A 2 35.97 40.32 -16.00
N ALA A 3 34.64 40.28 -16.16
CA ALA A 3 33.71 40.79 -17.19
C ALA A 3 33.78 40.07 -18.56
N GLY A 4 32.69 39.36 -18.88
CA GLY A 4 32.34 38.78 -20.19
C GLY A 4 31.12 37.84 -20.01
N ALA A 5 29.86 38.30 -20.08
CA ALA A 5 29.05 38.69 -21.24
C ALA A 5 28.58 37.52 -22.13
N HIS A 6 27.35 37.02 -21.90
CA HIS A 6 26.39 36.63 -22.95
C HIS A 6 24.97 36.52 -22.34
N LYS A 7 24.04 37.44 -22.62
CA LYS A 7 23.15 37.64 -23.79
C LYS A 7 21.82 36.84 -23.71
N ARG A 8 20.86 37.47 -23.01
CA ARG A 8 19.39 37.59 -23.22
C ARG A 8 18.67 36.58 -24.13
N ARG A 9 17.55 36.01 -23.63
CA ARG A 9 16.30 35.91 -24.42
C ARG A 9 15.02 35.91 -23.54
N ALA A 10 14.12 36.83 -23.92
CA ALA A 10 12.67 37.00 -23.68
C ALA A 10 12.03 36.47 -22.37
N LYS A 11 11.55 37.29 -21.43
CA LYS A 11 10.37 38.20 -21.44
C LYS A 11 9.03 37.52 -21.80
N GLY A 12 8.33 37.04 -20.76
CA GLY A 12 6.87 36.90 -20.71
C GLY A 12 6.36 37.62 -19.46
N SER A 13 5.98 38.89 -19.59
CA SER A 13 5.42 39.70 -18.51
C SER A 13 3.90 39.65 -18.62
N VAL A 14 3.25 39.03 -17.64
CA VAL A 14 1.81 39.11 -17.43
C VAL A 14 1.51 40.47 -16.81
N LYS A 15 0.90 41.35 -17.60
CA LYS A 15 0.40 42.65 -17.15
C LYS A 15 -0.86 42.44 -16.31
N THR A 16 -0.76 42.81 -15.04
CA THR A 16 -1.91 43.14 -14.17
C THR A 16 -2.59 44.39 -14.71
N GLY A 17 -3.77 44.24 -15.28
CA GLY A 17 -4.64 45.35 -15.68
C GLY A 17 -5.49 45.79 -14.50
N ALA A 18 -4.97 46.73 -13.70
CA ALA A 18 -5.80 47.65 -12.93
C ALA A 18 -6.21 48.76 -13.89
N ASN A 19 -7.50 48.85 -14.23
CA ASN A 19 -8.01 50.01 -14.96
C ASN A 19 -9.17 50.61 -14.17
N ASP A 20 -8.88 51.82 -13.71
CA ASP A 20 -9.77 52.95 -13.51
C ASP A 20 -11.08 52.88 -14.30
N ARG A 21 -12.18 53.08 -13.57
CA ARG A 21 -13.40 53.66 -14.12
C ARG A 21 -14.11 54.46 -13.03
N LYS A 22 -13.53 55.63 -12.74
CA LYS A 22 -14.29 56.81 -12.31
C LYS A 22 -14.71 57.57 -13.58
N ASP A 23 -15.83 58.27 -13.46
CA ASP A 23 -16.42 59.17 -14.44
C ASP A 23 -17.34 58.51 -15.47
N ASP A 24 -18.59 58.30 -15.04
CA ASP A 24 -19.78 58.53 -15.88
C ASP A 24 -20.95 58.85 -14.95
N LEU A 25 -20.91 60.08 -14.44
CA LEU A 25 -21.95 60.69 -13.61
C LEU A 25 -22.53 61.85 -14.42
N LYS A 26 -23.57 61.57 -15.23
CA LYS A 26 -24.71 62.47 -15.49
C LYS A 26 -25.63 61.93 -16.59
N GLN A 27 -26.92 62.02 -16.26
CA GLN A 27 -28.08 62.13 -17.16
C GLN A 27 -28.49 60.87 -17.93
N ALA A 28 -29.52 60.19 -17.44
CA ALA A 28 -30.83 60.30 -18.07
C ALA A 28 -31.93 59.60 -17.26
N ALA A 29 -32.90 60.42 -16.85
CA ALA A 29 -34.31 60.15 -17.04
C ALA A 29 -34.94 58.95 -16.29
N THR A 30 -35.51 59.32 -15.16
CA THR A 30 -36.81 58.87 -14.61
C THR A 30 -37.72 58.19 -15.64
N THR A 31 -37.57 56.88 -15.79
CA THR A 31 -38.62 56.00 -16.32
C THR A 31 -39.28 55.34 -15.13
N SER A 32 -40.44 55.88 -14.75
CA SER A 32 -41.39 55.26 -13.84
C SER A 32 -41.88 53.96 -14.47
N VAL A 33 -41.12 52.88 -14.30
CA VAL A 33 -41.55 51.52 -14.60
C VAL A 33 -42.67 51.17 -13.62
N LYS A 34 -43.89 50.99 -14.15
CA LYS A 34 -45.00 50.42 -13.40
C LYS A 34 -44.56 49.06 -12.82
N PRO A 35 -44.83 48.75 -11.55
CA PRO A 35 -44.61 47.42 -11.03
C PRO A 35 -45.61 46.49 -11.74
N ASP A 36 -45.14 45.76 -12.74
CA ASP A 36 -45.91 44.67 -13.32
C ASP A 36 -46.12 43.64 -12.20
N LYS A 37 -47.37 43.55 -11.76
CA LYS A 37 -47.87 42.51 -10.86
C LYS A 37 -47.93 41.19 -11.62
N GLU A 38 -46.78 40.67 -12.05
CA GLU A 38 -46.69 39.26 -12.41
C GLU A 38 -46.66 38.44 -11.13
N ALA A 39 -47.75 37.68 -10.93
CA ALA A 39 -47.98 36.81 -9.79
C ALA A 39 -46.85 35.77 -9.61
N PRO A 40 -46.60 35.29 -8.37
CA PRO A 40 -45.43 34.49 -7.96
C PRO A 40 -45.47 33.04 -8.48
N LYS A 41 -45.58 32.84 -9.79
CA LYS A 41 -45.50 31.53 -10.44
C LYS A 41 -44.06 30.98 -10.48
N SER A 42 -43.04 31.84 -10.36
CA SER A 42 -41.64 31.43 -10.34
C SER A 42 -41.25 30.66 -9.07
N ALA A 43 -41.71 31.12 -7.90
CA ALA A 43 -41.34 30.51 -6.61
C ALA A 43 -41.84 29.06 -6.45
N MET A 44 -43.02 28.74 -6.99
CA MET A 44 -43.58 27.40 -6.93
C MET A 44 -42.84 26.41 -7.86
N GLU A 45 -42.46 26.86 -9.07
CA GLU A 45 -41.64 26.06 -9.99
C GLU A 45 -40.21 25.86 -9.46
N GLU A 46 -39.60 26.90 -8.88
CA GLU A 46 -38.28 26.79 -8.23
C GLU A 46 -38.31 25.78 -7.07
N THR A 47 -39.35 25.82 -6.23
CA THR A 47 -39.52 24.86 -5.12
C THR A 47 -39.68 23.43 -5.63
N LYS A 48 -40.43 23.23 -6.71
CA LYS A 48 -40.63 21.91 -7.32
C LYS A 48 -39.33 21.35 -7.91
N VAL A 49 -38.54 22.19 -8.58
CA VAL A 49 -37.21 21.81 -9.09
C VAL A 49 -36.25 21.48 -7.94
N PHE A 50 -36.26 22.30 -6.89
CA PHE A 50 -35.45 22.05 -5.69
C PHE A 50 -35.79 20.71 -5.02
N LEU A 51 -37.08 20.45 -4.73
CA LEU A 51 -37.53 19.20 -4.12
C LEU A 51 -37.21 17.98 -4.99
N ARG A 52 -37.40 18.09 -6.31
CA ARG A 52 -37.01 17.04 -7.26
C ARG A 52 -35.51 16.75 -7.17
N ASN A 53 -34.67 17.78 -7.14
CA ASN A 53 -33.22 17.62 -7.05
C ASN A 53 -32.80 17.02 -5.70
N VAL A 54 -33.40 17.46 -4.59
CA VAL A 54 -33.17 16.86 -3.27
C VAL A 54 -33.56 15.39 -3.27
N LEU A 55 -34.72 15.03 -3.83
CA LEU A 55 -35.16 13.64 -3.94
C LEU A 55 -34.18 12.82 -4.77
N ILE A 56 -33.71 13.33 -5.92
CA ILE A 56 -32.71 12.65 -6.76
C ILE A 56 -31.40 12.45 -5.99
N ILE A 57 -30.88 13.47 -5.32
CA ILE A 57 -29.66 13.37 -4.51
C ILE A 57 -29.83 12.33 -3.40
N CYS A 58 -30.96 12.36 -2.69
CA CYS A 58 -31.26 11.41 -1.62
C CYS A 58 -31.35 9.97 -2.15
N VAL A 59 -32.00 9.73 -3.29
CA VAL A 59 -32.23 8.37 -3.81
C VAL A 59 -31.02 7.82 -4.57
N VAL A 60 -30.29 8.66 -5.31
CA VAL A 60 -29.21 8.21 -6.19
C VAL A 60 -27.85 8.23 -5.49
N ILE A 61 -27.65 9.16 -4.54
CA ILE A 61 -26.35 9.34 -3.89
C ILE A 61 -26.41 8.87 -2.43
N VAL A 62 -27.29 9.47 -1.63
CA VAL A 62 -27.32 9.22 -0.17
C VAL A 62 -27.83 7.82 0.15
N GLY A 63 -28.90 7.37 -0.52
CA GLY A 63 -29.54 6.08 -0.30
C GLY A 63 -28.58 4.90 -0.51
N PRO A 64 -27.94 4.76 -1.69
CA PRO A 64 -26.97 3.69 -1.92
C PRO A 64 -25.81 3.72 -0.95
N TYR A 65 -25.30 4.91 -0.59
CA TYR A 65 -24.24 5.04 0.39
C TYR A 65 -24.69 4.60 1.80
N ALA A 66 -25.88 4.99 2.24
CA ALA A 66 -26.44 4.59 3.53
C ALA A 66 -26.71 3.07 3.57
N LEU A 67 -27.23 2.50 2.48
CA LEU A 67 -27.42 1.04 2.35
C LEU A 67 -26.08 0.30 2.39
N PHE A 68 -25.07 0.80 1.69
CA PHE A 68 -23.73 0.23 1.71
C PHE A 68 -23.10 0.30 3.11
N ARG A 69 -23.15 1.45 3.79
CA ARG A 69 -22.64 1.58 5.16
C ARG A 69 -23.44 0.74 6.15
N GLY A 70 -24.76 0.64 5.99
CA GLY A 70 -25.61 -0.24 6.80
C GLY A 70 -25.26 -1.71 6.61
N TYR A 71 -24.99 -2.14 5.36
CA TYR A 71 -24.49 -3.47 5.05
C TYR A 71 -23.12 -3.72 5.70
N MET A 72 -22.16 -2.82 5.52
CA MET A 72 -20.82 -2.95 6.12
C MET A 72 -20.89 -3.01 7.63
N TRP A 73 -21.64 -2.11 8.28
CA TRP A 73 -21.83 -2.15 9.73
C TRP A 73 -22.45 -3.47 10.20
N SER A 74 -23.50 -3.95 9.50
CA SER A 74 -24.18 -5.19 9.88
C SER A 74 -23.29 -6.43 9.73
N MET A 75 -22.44 -6.43 8.70
CA MET A 75 -21.51 -7.54 8.46
C MET A 75 -20.29 -7.45 9.37
N LEU A 76 -19.66 -6.29 9.49
CA LEU A 76 -18.34 -6.16 10.11
C LEU A 76 -18.41 -5.85 11.60
N SER A 77 -19.29 -4.95 12.03
CA SER A 77 -19.22 -4.31 13.36
C SER A 77 -20.39 -4.63 14.30
N SER A 78 -21.56 -5.03 13.79
CA SER A 78 -22.77 -5.19 14.63
C SER A 78 -22.80 -6.48 15.45
N GLY A 79 -22.03 -7.49 15.04
CA GLY A 79 -22.10 -8.84 15.63
C GLY A 79 -23.31 -9.68 15.18
N TRP A 80 -24.21 -9.14 14.34
CA TRP A 80 -25.49 -9.80 14.00
C TRP A 80 -25.31 -11.01 13.08
N PHE A 81 -24.49 -10.88 12.04
CA PHE A 81 -24.30 -11.94 11.04
C PHE A 81 -23.02 -12.75 11.26
N ARG A 82 -22.06 -12.21 12.03
CA ARG A 82 -20.80 -12.84 12.39
C ARG A 82 -20.21 -12.17 13.64
N PRO A 83 -19.40 -12.88 14.45
CA PRO A 83 -18.78 -12.29 15.65
C PRO A 83 -17.91 -11.10 15.31
N VAL A 84 -17.98 -10.01 16.09
CA VAL A 84 -17.05 -8.87 15.95
C VAL A 84 -15.63 -9.35 16.20
N VAL A 85 -14.67 -8.75 15.50
CA VAL A 85 -13.27 -9.11 15.63
C VAL A 85 -12.50 -7.87 16.06
N GLU A 86 -12.01 -7.88 17.29
CA GLU A 86 -11.24 -6.79 17.87
C GLU A 86 -9.78 -6.84 17.38
N LEU A 87 -9.01 -5.80 17.66
CA LEU A 87 -7.61 -5.68 17.25
C LEU A 87 -6.76 -6.74 17.97
N GLU A 88 -7.12 -7.01 19.22
CA GLU A 88 -6.51 -8.00 20.12
C GLU A 88 -6.72 -9.44 19.70
N ASP A 89 -7.79 -9.71 18.96
CA ASP A 89 -8.12 -11.07 18.55
C ASP A 89 -7.03 -11.60 17.60
N PRO A 90 -6.55 -12.84 17.81
CA PRO A 90 -5.57 -13.43 16.92
C PRO A 90 -6.16 -13.65 15.53
N ARG A 91 -5.33 -13.42 14.51
CA ARG A 91 -5.64 -13.59 13.09
C ARG A 91 -4.89 -14.81 12.56
N GLN A 92 -5.42 -15.45 11.51
CA GLN A 92 -4.81 -16.67 10.99
C GLN A 92 -3.50 -16.38 10.27
N VAL A 93 -3.45 -15.35 9.42
CA VAL A 93 -2.30 -15.11 8.53
C VAL A 93 -1.93 -13.63 8.38
N LEU A 94 -0.63 -13.36 8.41
CA LEU A 94 -0.01 -12.14 7.92
C LEU A 94 0.86 -12.50 6.72
N VAL A 95 0.57 -11.94 5.55
CA VAL A 95 1.46 -12.04 4.39
C VAL A 95 2.23 -10.73 4.25
N VAL A 96 3.55 -10.78 4.43
CA VAL A 96 4.45 -9.66 4.22
C VAL A 96 5.14 -9.76 2.87
N GLY A 97 5.33 -8.66 2.17
CA GLY A 97 6.09 -8.63 0.92
C GLY A 97 6.53 -7.22 0.60
N THR A 98 7.53 -7.03 -0.26
CA THR A 98 7.97 -5.66 -0.61
C THR A 98 6.86 -4.88 -1.31
N GLN A 99 6.98 -3.55 -1.35
CA GLN A 99 6.17 -2.77 -2.29
C GLN A 99 6.36 -3.30 -3.72
N SER A 100 5.26 -3.31 -4.50
CA SER A 100 5.24 -3.84 -5.87
C SER A 100 5.48 -5.35 -6.02
N SER A 101 5.47 -6.12 -4.93
CA SER A 101 5.54 -7.60 -4.96
C SER A 101 4.23 -8.28 -5.38
N GLY A 102 3.13 -7.53 -5.54
CA GLY A 102 1.82 -8.07 -5.95
C GLY A 102 0.86 -8.37 -4.81
N THR A 103 1.04 -7.78 -3.62
CA THR A 103 0.19 -8.00 -2.44
C THR A 103 -1.31 -7.79 -2.69
N THR A 104 -1.70 -6.81 -3.52
CA THR A 104 -3.11 -6.61 -3.90
C THR A 104 -3.71 -7.81 -4.61
N ALA A 105 -2.96 -8.41 -5.55
CA ALA A 105 -3.41 -9.59 -6.28
C ALA A 105 -3.52 -10.80 -5.35
N THR A 106 -2.53 -10.99 -4.48
CA THR A 106 -2.56 -12.04 -3.44
C THR A 106 -3.77 -11.90 -2.53
N ALA A 107 -4.06 -10.69 -2.03
CA ALA A 107 -5.23 -10.44 -1.19
C ALA A 107 -6.53 -10.75 -1.95
N GLN A 108 -6.63 -10.31 -3.21
CA GLN A 108 -7.79 -10.62 -4.05
C GLN A 108 -7.97 -12.12 -4.24
N SER A 109 -6.91 -12.86 -4.58
CA SER A 109 -6.97 -14.30 -4.80
C SER A 109 -7.37 -15.09 -3.55
N LEU A 110 -6.94 -14.65 -2.35
CA LEU A 110 -7.40 -15.25 -1.09
C LEU A 110 -8.87 -14.93 -0.81
N ASN A 111 -9.31 -13.70 -1.07
CA ASN A 111 -10.71 -13.30 -0.95
C ASN A 111 -11.63 -14.08 -1.91
N GLU A 112 -11.16 -14.43 -3.11
CA GLU A 112 -11.89 -15.29 -4.06
C GLU A 112 -12.11 -16.72 -3.53
N LEU A 113 -11.26 -17.19 -2.61
CA LEU A 113 -11.48 -18.45 -1.86
C LEU A 113 -12.43 -18.29 -0.67
N GLY A 114 -12.88 -17.06 -0.39
CA GLY A 114 -13.69 -16.70 0.77
C GLY A 114 -12.88 -16.48 2.05
N ILE A 115 -11.56 -16.30 1.95
CA ILE A 115 -10.66 -15.98 3.07
C ILE A 115 -10.64 -14.46 3.25
N GLU A 116 -11.07 -13.98 4.41
CA GLU A 116 -11.25 -12.55 4.67
C GLU A 116 -9.92 -11.91 5.07
N VAL A 117 -9.11 -11.57 4.06
CA VAL A 117 -7.88 -10.79 4.23
C VAL A 117 -8.01 -9.42 3.58
N SER A 118 -7.54 -8.38 4.27
CA SER A 118 -7.46 -7.05 3.67
C SER A 118 -6.08 -6.76 3.10
N HIS A 119 -6.03 -5.95 2.04
CA HIS A 119 -4.77 -5.45 1.47
C HIS A 119 -4.31 -4.26 2.32
N GLU A 120 -3.16 -4.43 2.95
CA GLU A 120 -2.49 -3.46 3.81
C GLU A 120 -3.26 -3.02 5.06
N SER A 121 -4.51 -3.42 5.31
CA SER A 121 -5.28 -3.06 6.51
C SER A 121 -5.36 -4.21 7.51
N VAL A 122 -5.34 -3.91 8.81
CA VAL A 122 -5.66 -4.86 9.89
C VAL A 122 -7.02 -4.57 10.54
N ASP A 123 -7.69 -3.52 10.05
CA ASP A 123 -8.97 -3.09 10.56
C ASP A 123 -10.07 -4.09 10.15
N ALA A 124 -10.63 -4.81 11.12
CA ALA A 124 -11.73 -5.76 10.88
C ALA A 124 -13.12 -5.16 11.13
N GLN A 125 -13.18 -3.90 11.56
CA GLN A 125 -14.42 -3.17 11.85
C GLN A 125 -14.92 -2.42 10.61
N ASP A 126 -14.03 -1.90 9.77
CA ASP A 126 -14.38 -1.25 8.49
C ASP A 126 -13.94 -2.05 7.24
N ASP A 127 -13.01 -3.01 7.36
CA ASP A 127 -12.62 -3.90 6.25
C ASP A 127 -12.85 -5.41 6.53
N PHE A 128 -12.85 -6.21 5.46
CA PHE A 128 -12.87 -7.68 5.55
C PHE A 128 -11.47 -8.23 5.87
N ALA A 129 -10.98 -7.96 7.08
CA ALA A 129 -9.64 -8.36 7.59
C ALA A 129 -9.69 -9.35 8.77
N ARG A 130 -10.72 -10.21 8.83
CA ARG A 130 -10.94 -11.16 9.95
C ARG A 130 -9.87 -12.24 10.01
N ASP A 131 -9.50 -12.81 8.88
CA ASP A 131 -8.60 -13.96 8.84
C ASP A 131 -7.14 -13.49 8.75
N GLY A 132 -6.91 -12.25 8.33
CA GLY A 132 -5.55 -11.75 8.19
C GLY A 132 -5.40 -10.46 7.39
N THR A 133 -4.15 -10.18 7.04
CA THR A 133 -3.78 -9.06 6.18
C THR A 133 -2.65 -9.45 5.23
N VAL A 134 -2.60 -8.80 4.08
CA VAL A 134 -1.54 -8.95 3.09
C VAL A 134 -1.00 -7.56 2.79
N GLY A 135 0.27 -7.30 3.07
CA GLY A 135 0.81 -5.96 2.86
C GLY A 135 2.29 -5.83 3.15
N TRP A 136 2.88 -4.76 2.60
CA TRP A 136 4.29 -4.45 2.82
C TRP A 136 4.51 -3.67 4.11
N ALA A 137 3.51 -2.89 4.53
CA ALA A 137 3.59 -1.99 5.68
C ALA A 137 3.80 -2.77 6.97
N GLN A 138 3.14 -3.93 7.11
CA GLN A 138 3.29 -4.82 8.26
C GLN A 138 4.70 -5.42 8.38
N GLY A 139 5.48 -5.42 7.29
CA GLY A 139 6.87 -5.88 7.30
C GLY A 139 7.80 -5.01 8.15
N ILE A 140 7.42 -3.77 8.51
CA ILE A 140 8.26 -2.91 9.37
C ILE A 140 8.59 -3.55 10.72
N ARG A 141 7.77 -4.50 11.17
CA ARG A 141 7.99 -5.30 12.39
C ARG A 141 9.30 -6.06 12.37
N TYR A 142 9.82 -6.36 11.18
CA TYR A 142 11.02 -7.17 10.96
C TYR A 142 12.19 -6.36 10.39
N LEU A 143 12.04 -5.04 10.22
CA LEU A 143 13.06 -4.22 9.55
C LEU A 143 14.15 -3.67 10.47
N ALA A 144 14.07 -3.86 11.79
CA ALA A 144 15.14 -3.40 12.67
C ALA A 144 16.25 -4.45 12.81
N ASN A 145 17.49 -4.00 12.65
CA ASN A 145 18.70 -4.68 13.08
C ASN A 145 19.20 -4.08 14.40
N GLU A 146 20.27 -4.64 15.00
CA GLU A 146 20.83 -4.14 16.26
C GLU A 146 21.17 -2.65 16.21
N GLU A 147 21.72 -2.19 15.08
CA GLU A 147 22.13 -0.81 14.87
C GLU A 147 20.93 0.15 14.81
N THR A 148 19.88 -0.19 14.06
CA THR A 148 18.65 0.63 13.94
C THR A 148 17.77 0.57 15.19
N ARG A 149 17.84 -0.51 15.99
CA ARG A 149 17.24 -0.53 17.33
C ARG A 149 17.95 0.46 18.26
N ALA A 150 19.27 0.59 18.15
CA ALA A 150 20.07 1.48 18.98
C ALA A 150 20.00 2.95 18.54
N SER A 151 19.95 3.23 17.24
CA SER A 151 20.11 4.59 16.71
C SER A 151 18.87 5.50 16.82
N ARG A 152 17.72 4.96 17.27
CA ARG A 152 16.38 5.58 17.17
C ARG A 152 16.08 5.93 15.71
N LEU A 153 15.03 5.33 15.14
CA LEU A 153 14.54 5.80 13.84
C LEU A 153 14.40 7.32 13.85
N ASP A 154 14.81 7.95 12.76
CA ASP A 154 14.44 9.33 12.47
C ASP A 154 12.94 9.35 12.10
N LEU A 155 12.12 9.23 13.13
CA LEU A 155 10.66 9.27 13.04
C LEU A 155 10.20 10.63 12.54
N ASP A 156 10.94 11.70 12.84
CA ASP A 156 10.60 13.05 12.38
C ASP A 156 10.62 13.08 10.84
N THR A 157 11.68 12.55 10.21
CA THR A 157 11.74 12.44 8.74
C THR A 157 10.61 11.57 8.16
N LEU A 158 10.25 10.46 8.81
CA LEU A 158 9.15 9.58 8.36
C LEU A 158 7.77 10.23 8.51
N CYS A 159 7.55 10.93 9.62
CA CYS A 159 6.25 11.42 10.03
C CYS A 159 5.94 12.81 9.47
N GLU A 160 6.92 13.69 9.29
CA GLU A 160 6.73 15.04 8.77
C GLU A 160 6.41 15.06 7.27
N LYS A 161 6.96 14.12 6.50
CA LYS A 161 6.84 14.07 5.03
C LYS A 161 6.15 12.77 4.58
N PRO A 162 4.89 12.54 4.97
CA PRO A 162 4.22 11.32 4.55
C PRO A 162 4.13 11.27 3.03
N LEU A 163 4.59 10.18 2.44
CA LEU A 163 4.13 9.88 1.09
C LEU A 163 2.66 9.49 1.23
N LEU A 164 1.78 10.36 0.72
CA LEU A 164 0.33 10.13 0.70
C LEU A 164 0.05 8.68 0.27
N ARG A 165 -0.66 7.93 1.12
CA ARG A 165 -1.10 6.53 0.87
C ARG A 165 -0.03 5.44 0.97
N ILE A 166 1.17 5.73 1.46
CA ILE A 166 2.17 4.67 1.72
C ILE A 166 1.96 4.07 3.11
N MET A 167 1.79 4.89 4.15
CA MET A 167 1.63 4.43 5.53
C MET A 167 0.40 5.06 6.16
N HIS A 168 -0.61 4.26 6.53
CA HIS A 168 -1.82 4.70 7.24
C HIS A 168 -1.95 3.91 8.53
N SER A 169 -2.43 4.54 9.59
CA SER A 169 -2.69 3.89 10.88
C SER A 169 -3.65 2.71 10.80
N THR A 170 -4.63 2.69 9.88
CA THR A 170 -5.51 1.52 9.66
C THR A 170 -4.74 0.28 9.19
N GLN A 171 -3.52 0.46 8.70
CA GLN A 171 -2.62 -0.65 8.38
C GLN A 171 -2.10 -1.36 9.64
N PHE A 172 -2.22 -0.73 10.81
CA PHE A 172 -1.67 -1.21 12.07
C PHE A 172 -2.70 -1.25 13.21
N GLU A 173 -3.79 -0.48 13.13
CA GLU A 173 -4.76 -0.25 14.20
C GLU A 173 -6.19 -0.18 13.67
N GLN A 174 -7.19 -0.55 14.48
CA GLN A 174 -8.61 -0.54 14.07
C GLN A 174 -9.27 0.84 14.13
N SER A 175 -8.81 1.74 14.99
CA SER A 175 -9.47 3.03 15.23
C SER A 175 -8.53 4.19 14.94
N SER A 176 -8.32 4.46 13.66
CA SER A 176 -7.63 5.68 13.24
C SER A 176 -8.56 6.88 13.38
N GLN A 177 -8.15 7.92 14.12
CA GLN A 177 -8.85 9.21 14.06
C GLN A 177 -8.58 9.91 12.73
N CYS A 178 -7.50 9.51 12.05
CA CYS A 178 -7.19 9.94 10.70
C CYS A 178 -8.09 9.22 9.70
N SER A 179 -9.03 9.95 9.13
CA SER A 179 -9.74 9.49 7.93
C SER A 179 -9.15 10.16 6.69
N TYR A 180 -9.31 9.52 5.54
CA TYR A 180 -9.03 10.12 4.23
C TYR A 180 -9.76 11.46 3.96
N ARG A 181 -10.68 11.88 4.84
CA ARG A 181 -11.45 13.13 4.75
C ARG A 181 -10.85 14.29 5.58
N VAL A 182 -9.85 14.03 6.43
CA VAL A 182 -9.10 15.05 7.18
C VAL A 182 -7.85 15.44 6.38
N GLU A 183 -7.23 16.60 6.67
CA GLU A 183 -5.86 16.91 6.20
C GLU A 183 -4.91 15.79 6.67
N TRP A 184 -4.70 14.83 5.78
CA TRP A 184 -3.94 13.60 5.98
C TRP A 184 -2.63 13.86 6.74
N ASP A 185 -1.92 14.89 6.31
CA ASP A 185 -0.58 15.21 6.81
C ASP A 185 -0.60 15.54 8.31
N ARG A 186 -1.54 16.38 8.79
CA ARG A 186 -1.58 16.77 10.20
C ARG A 186 -2.00 15.63 11.12
N CYS A 187 -2.98 14.86 10.68
CA CYS A 187 -3.46 13.75 11.49
C CYS A 187 -2.42 12.62 11.53
N TRP A 188 -1.87 12.25 10.37
CA TRP A 188 -0.84 11.22 10.29
C TRP A 188 0.40 11.60 11.07
N GLN A 189 0.87 12.85 11.04
CA GLN A 189 2.00 13.29 11.86
C GLN A 189 1.82 12.94 13.35
N HIS A 190 0.61 13.07 13.87
CA HIS A 190 0.32 12.74 15.26
C HIS A 190 0.31 11.23 15.54
N GLU A 191 -0.32 10.43 14.68
CA GLU A 191 -0.42 8.98 14.87
C GLU A 191 0.86 8.23 14.48
N CYS A 192 1.63 8.76 13.53
CA CYS A 192 2.80 8.12 12.92
C CYS A 192 3.86 7.72 13.96
N HIS A 193 4.23 8.64 14.87
CA HIS A 193 5.18 8.32 15.94
C HIS A 193 4.70 7.15 16.80
N SER A 194 3.41 7.14 17.14
CA SER A 194 2.81 6.08 17.95
C SER A 194 2.76 4.75 17.20
N VAL A 195 2.46 4.77 15.91
CA VAL A 195 2.45 3.58 15.04
C VAL A 195 3.85 2.98 14.93
N PHE A 196 4.85 3.80 14.58
CA PHE A 196 6.22 3.32 14.35
C PHE A 196 6.91 2.91 15.65
N SER A 197 6.74 3.64 16.75
CA SER A 197 7.31 3.23 18.05
C SER A 197 6.76 1.90 18.55
N ARG A 198 5.53 1.54 18.16
CA ARG A 198 4.90 0.26 18.51
C ARG A 198 5.25 -0.89 17.56
N ASN A 199 5.35 -0.60 16.27
CA ASN A 199 5.42 -1.64 15.25
C ASN A 199 6.80 -1.78 14.61
N PHE A 200 7.65 -0.76 14.57
CA PHE A 200 8.94 -0.90 13.89
C PHE A 200 9.89 -1.78 14.68
N GLY A 201 10.39 -2.83 14.05
CA GLY A 201 11.41 -3.68 14.65
C GLY A 201 10.99 -4.43 15.91
N CYS A 202 9.69 -4.46 16.23
CA CYS A 202 9.23 -5.04 17.48
C CYS A 202 9.40 -6.55 17.51
N HIS A 203 9.58 -7.23 16.37
CA HIS A 203 9.73 -8.68 16.33
C HIS A 203 11.03 -9.15 17.01
N PRO A 204 11.01 -10.25 17.81
CA PRO A 204 9.85 -11.11 18.15
C PRO A 204 8.97 -10.57 19.27
N HIS A 205 9.42 -9.56 20.00
CA HIS A 205 8.78 -9.00 21.18
C HIS A 205 7.63 -8.02 20.90
N CYS A 206 6.84 -8.22 19.84
CA CYS A 206 5.68 -7.40 19.58
C CYS A 206 4.62 -7.71 20.64
N THR A 207 4.67 -7.01 21.79
CA THR A 207 3.78 -7.26 22.93
C THR A 207 2.35 -6.79 22.68
N ARG A 208 2.09 -6.11 21.56
CA ARG A 208 0.78 -5.54 21.23
C ARG A 208 0.20 -6.18 19.96
N PRO A 209 -1.13 -6.35 19.92
CA PRO A 209 -1.83 -6.87 18.76
C PRO A 209 -1.70 -5.99 17.49
N PRO A 210 -2.12 -6.49 16.31
CA PRO A 210 -2.71 -7.82 16.07
C PRO A 210 -1.67 -8.94 16.09
N TYR A 211 -2.08 -10.08 16.66
CA TYR A 211 -1.32 -11.33 16.66
C TYR A 211 -1.70 -12.16 15.44
N PHE A 212 -0.72 -12.81 14.80
CA PHE A 212 -0.95 -13.66 13.65
C PHE A 212 -0.44 -15.08 13.94
N GLY A 213 -1.28 -16.09 13.73
CA GLY A 213 -0.89 -17.49 13.89
C GLY A 213 0.15 -17.94 12.86
N ARG A 214 0.16 -17.29 11.69
CA ARG A 214 1.16 -17.47 10.65
C ARG A 214 1.61 -16.15 10.08
N VAL A 215 2.90 -16.06 9.81
CA VAL A 215 3.47 -15.01 8.98
C VAL A 215 4.10 -15.67 7.77
N LEU A 216 3.83 -15.17 6.57
CA LEU A 216 4.36 -15.66 5.30
C LEU A 216 5.09 -14.54 4.57
N LEU A 217 6.26 -14.83 4.00
CA LEU A 217 6.98 -13.89 3.15
C LEU A 217 6.61 -14.12 1.67
N GLN A 218 5.87 -13.19 1.10
CA GLN A 218 5.62 -13.11 -0.33
C GLN A 218 6.86 -12.58 -1.05
N VAL A 219 7.42 -13.40 -1.93
CA VAL A 219 8.53 -13.01 -2.80
C VAL A 219 8.07 -12.94 -4.25
N ARG A 220 8.72 -12.04 -4.98
CA ARG A 220 8.53 -11.81 -6.41
C ARG A 220 9.89 -11.70 -7.06
N ASP A 221 9.97 -12.05 -8.35
CA ASP A 221 11.17 -11.87 -9.17
C ASP A 221 11.84 -10.51 -8.87
N PRO A 222 13.12 -10.49 -8.46
CA PRO A 222 13.79 -9.26 -8.03
C PRO A 222 13.78 -8.17 -9.10
N LEU A 223 14.11 -8.53 -10.35
CA LEU A 223 14.20 -7.59 -11.46
C LEU A 223 12.83 -6.99 -11.80
N ARG A 224 11.77 -7.79 -11.79
CA ARG A 224 10.39 -7.31 -11.99
C ARG A 224 9.92 -6.39 -10.87
N THR A 225 10.33 -6.68 -9.64
CA THR A 225 9.97 -5.88 -8.47
C THR A 225 10.69 -4.53 -8.53
N VAL A 226 12.00 -4.53 -8.76
CA VAL A 226 12.81 -3.32 -8.93
C VAL A 226 12.28 -2.49 -10.10
N ALA A 227 12.03 -3.10 -11.26
CA ALA A 227 11.47 -2.40 -12.42
C ALA A 227 10.12 -1.74 -12.10
N SER A 228 9.25 -2.44 -11.35
CA SER A 228 7.95 -1.90 -10.95
C SER A 228 8.08 -0.70 -10.02
N LEU A 229 9.07 -0.69 -9.12
CA LEU A 229 9.35 0.42 -8.22
C LEU A 229 9.95 1.61 -8.97
N VAL A 230 10.88 1.36 -9.89
CA VAL A 230 11.48 2.40 -10.76
C VAL A 230 10.39 3.12 -11.54
N VAL A 231 9.51 2.37 -12.22
CA VAL A 231 8.40 2.96 -13.00
C VAL A 231 7.43 3.75 -12.11
N LYS A 232 7.24 3.34 -10.86
CA LYS A 232 6.27 3.96 -9.96
C LYS A 232 6.78 5.25 -9.32
N TYR A 233 8.07 5.32 -9.01
CA TYR A 233 8.62 6.36 -8.12
C TYR A 233 9.71 7.21 -8.76
N CYS A 234 10.09 6.98 -10.01
CA CYS A 234 11.13 7.74 -10.68
C CYS A 234 10.57 8.43 -11.92
N GLU A 235 10.83 9.74 -12.03
CA GLU A 235 10.33 10.57 -13.13
C GLU A 235 10.92 10.16 -14.47
N ASN A 236 12.16 9.66 -14.46
CA ASN A 236 12.83 9.11 -15.63
C ASN A 236 13.52 7.81 -15.20
N ALA A 237 13.19 6.69 -15.84
CA ALA A 237 13.90 5.42 -15.66
C ALA A 237 15.37 5.45 -16.13
N ASN A 238 15.88 6.64 -16.46
CA ASN A 238 17.23 6.88 -16.91
C ASN A 238 18.23 6.82 -15.74
N ALA A 239 19.43 6.33 -16.04
CA ALA A 239 20.54 6.24 -15.11
C ALA A 239 20.86 7.61 -14.49
N GLY A 240 20.87 7.68 -13.15
CA GLY A 240 21.35 8.84 -12.39
C GLY A 240 20.29 9.66 -11.64
N SER A 241 18.99 9.52 -11.94
CA SER A 241 17.97 10.20 -11.11
C SER A 241 17.63 9.37 -9.87
N LEU A 242 17.57 10.00 -8.70
CA LEU A 242 17.07 9.37 -7.48
C LEU A 242 15.53 9.26 -7.51
N PRO A 243 14.93 8.35 -6.72
CA PRO A 243 13.49 8.32 -6.53
C PRO A 243 12.89 9.64 -6.06
N HIS A 244 11.57 9.76 -6.22
CA HIS A 244 10.78 10.88 -5.73
C HIS A 244 11.16 11.24 -4.28
N PRO A 245 11.34 12.53 -3.92
CA PRO A 245 11.86 12.93 -2.61
C PRO A 245 11.11 12.36 -1.40
N LEU A 246 9.78 12.26 -1.47
CA LEU A 246 8.99 11.63 -0.39
C LEU A 246 9.31 10.13 -0.23
N LYS A 247 9.64 9.45 -1.33
CA LYS A 247 9.98 8.02 -1.30
C LYS A 247 11.39 7.84 -0.73
N MET A 248 12.31 8.75 -1.06
CA MET A 248 13.64 8.81 -0.44
C MET A 248 13.53 9.00 1.07
N ALA A 249 12.74 9.97 1.54
CA ALA A 249 12.53 10.19 2.98
C ALA A 249 11.98 8.93 3.69
N THR A 250 11.07 8.20 3.04
CA THR A 250 10.56 6.91 3.57
C THR A 250 11.67 5.87 3.68
N LEU A 251 12.55 5.76 2.68
CA LEU A 251 13.66 4.79 2.70
C LEU A 251 14.71 5.16 3.75
N GLU A 252 15.07 6.44 3.83
CA GLU A 252 16.01 6.99 4.81
C GLU A 252 15.55 6.71 6.23
N GLY A 253 14.27 6.92 6.53
CA GLY A 253 13.75 6.64 7.87
C GLY A 253 13.62 5.16 8.21
N LEU A 254 13.26 4.29 7.25
CA LEU A 254 13.14 2.84 7.49
C LEU A 254 14.49 2.10 7.53
N PHE A 255 15.51 2.65 6.85
CA PHE A 255 16.81 2.02 6.62
C PHE A 255 17.92 3.08 6.75
N ALA A 256 18.06 3.64 7.95
CA ALA A 256 18.97 4.75 8.22
C ALA A 256 20.47 4.41 8.04
N ASP A 257 20.81 3.12 8.11
CA ASP A 257 22.14 2.55 7.89
C ASP A 257 22.56 2.50 6.40
N ILE A 258 21.65 2.80 5.46
CA ILE A 258 21.95 2.76 4.03
C ILE A 258 22.17 4.19 3.50
N PRO A 259 23.32 4.50 2.87
CA PRO A 259 23.63 5.85 2.38
C PRO A 259 22.92 6.16 1.05
N TRP A 260 21.59 6.25 1.08
CA TRP A 260 20.72 6.36 -0.10
C TRP A 260 21.09 7.51 -1.06
N ARG A 261 21.57 8.63 -0.53
CA ARG A 261 21.91 9.83 -1.33
C ARG A 261 23.25 9.72 -2.06
N GLU A 262 24.07 8.74 -1.72
CA GLU A 262 25.40 8.53 -2.32
C GLU A 262 25.35 7.60 -3.53
N MET A 263 24.20 6.97 -3.79
CA MET A 263 23.97 6.00 -4.86
C MET A 263 24.01 6.67 -6.24
N LYS A 264 25.08 6.40 -7.00
CA LYS A 264 25.35 7.01 -8.32
C LYS A 264 24.64 6.31 -9.48
N GLY A 265 24.30 5.03 -9.32
CA GLY A 265 23.45 4.25 -10.22
C GLY A 265 21.99 4.71 -10.22
N GLY A 266 21.63 5.65 -9.33
CA GLY A 266 20.32 6.30 -9.30
C GLY A 266 19.20 5.34 -8.91
N CYS A 267 18.04 5.49 -9.53
CA CYS A 267 16.81 4.83 -9.12
C CYS A 267 16.87 3.30 -9.11
N LYS A 268 17.55 2.67 -10.08
CA LYS A 268 17.72 1.20 -10.13
C LYS A 268 18.57 0.69 -8.96
N GLU A 269 19.61 1.43 -8.59
CA GLU A 269 20.49 1.10 -7.46
C GLU A 269 19.71 1.21 -6.15
N VAL A 270 19.01 2.34 -5.95
CA VAL A 270 18.20 2.57 -4.75
C VAL A 270 17.14 1.47 -4.56
N PHE A 271 16.38 1.14 -5.61
CA PHE A 271 15.36 0.10 -5.46
C PHE A 271 15.91 -1.33 -5.41
N GLY A 272 17.08 -1.58 -6.01
CA GLY A 272 17.80 -2.82 -5.81
C GLY A 272 18.22 -2.99 -4.34
N HIS A 273 18.86 -1.98 -3.75
CA HIS A 273 19.23 -2.00 -2.32
C HIS A 273 18.01 -2.11 -1.41
N TYR A 274 16.91 -1.39 -1.69
CA TYR A 274 15.67 -1.54 -0.94
C TYR A 274 15.11 -2.96 -1.00
N TYR A 275 15.06 -3.57 -2.19
CA TYR A 275 14.59 -4.95 -2.34
C TYR A 275 15.45 -5.92 -1.52
N VAL A 276 16.77 -5.79 -1.61
CA VAL A 276 17.71 -6.64 -0.87
C VAL A 276 17.56 -6.43 0.63
N ALA A 277 17.61 -5.19 1.10
CA ALA A 277 17.54 -4.86 2.52
C ALA A 277 16.22 -5.30 3.16
N TYR A 278 15.10 -5.06 2.50
CA TYR A 278 13.78 -5.46 3.02
C TYR A 278 13.70 -6.99 3.15
N ASN A 279 13.95 -7.73 2.07
CA ASN A 279 13.82 -9.19 2.10
C ASN A 279 14.84 -9.84 3.04
N GLN A 280 16.09 -9.36 3.06
CA GLN A 280 17.11 -9.91 3.93
C GLN A 280 16.75 -9.72 5.40
N ARG A 281 16.36 -8.50 5.84
CA ARG A 281 16.00 -8.26 7.25
C ARG A 281 14.78 -9.06 7.69
N VAL A 282 13.78 -9.13 6.80
CA VAL A 282 12.61 -9.97 7.04
C VAL A 282 13.04 -11.43 7.20
N MET A 283 13.90 -11.96 6.31
CA MET A 283 14.44 -13.32 6.44
C MET A 283 15.32 -13.56 7.66
N ASP A 284 16.16 -12.61 8.04
CA ASP A 284 17.08 -12.73 9.18
C ASP A 284 16.28 -12.87 10.48
N ALA A 285 15.16 -12.14 10.58
CA ALA A 285 14.22 -12.29 11.69
C ALA A 285 13.60 -13.71 11.82
N PHE A 286 13.78 -14.59 10.84
CA PHE A 286 13.26 -15.97 10.86
C PHE A 286 14.29 -17.02 11.26
N VAL A 287 15.58 -16.70 11.18
CA VAL A 287 16.64 -17.63 11.54
C VAL A 287 16.67 -17.84 13.06
N ASP A 288 16.22 -16.85 13.83
CA ASP A 288 16.43 -16.79 15.28
C ASP A 288 15.24 -17.25 16.14
N ASP A 289 14.02 -17.47 15.62
CA ASP A 289 12.91 -17.88 16.50
C ASP A 289 11.73 -18.63 15.84
N THR A 290 11.13 -19.50 16.65
CA THR A 290 10.00 -20.40 16.35
C THR A 290 8.68 -19.73 15.90
N GLU A 291 8.64 -18.39 15.77
CA GLU A 291 7.41 -17.62 15.57
C GLU A 291 7.47 -16.51 14.48
N GLY A 292 8.59 -16.34 13.74
CA GLY A 292 8.82 -15.14 12.92
C GLY A 292 8.19 -15.06 11.52
N VAL A 293 8.43 -16.06 10.67
CA VAL A 293 7.71 -16.38 9.42
C VAL A 293 7.90 -17.85 9.21
N PHE A 294 6.79 -18.49 8.89
CA PHE A 294 6.77 -19.93 8.78
C PHE A 294 7.26 -20.41 7.42
N ALA A 295 7.00 -19.64 6.36
CA ALA A 295 7.37 -19.98 5.00
C ALA A 295 7.40 -18.73 4.11
N TRP A 296 8.14 -18.81 3.01
CA TRP A 296 8.04 -17.86 1.92
C TRP A 296 7.42 -18.54 0.69
N PHE A 297 6.86 -17.75 -0.22
CA PHE A 297 6.26 -18.26 -1.46
C PHE A 297 6.45 -17.28 -2.62
N ARG A 298 6.59 -17.82 -3.83
CA ARG A 298 6.69 -17.02 -5.06
C ARG A 298 5.32 -16.67 -5.58
N VAL A 299 5.04 -15.37 -5.74
CA VAL A 299 3.74 -14.90 -6.25
C VAL A 299 3.42 -15.42 -7.65
N GLU A 300 4.45 -15.68 -8.49
CA GLU A 300 4.26 -16.17 -9.85
C GLU A 300 3.77 -17.62 -9.94
N ASP A 301 4.11 -18.46 -8.95
CA ASP A 301 3.98 -19.91 -9.05
C ASP A 301 3.10 -20.52 -7.97
N THR A 302 2.63 -19.71 -7.01
CA THR A 302 1.84 -20.19 -5.88
C THR A 302 0.36 -20.06 -6.20
N ASP A 303 -0.31 -21.21 -6.39
CA ASP A 303 -1.77 -21.26 -6.52
C ASP A 303 -2.45 -20.76 -5.22
N PRO A 304 -3.59 -20.05 -5.31
CA PRO A 304 -4.30 -19.54 -4.14
C PRO A 304 -4.64 -20.61 -3.09
N CYS A 305 -4.97 -21.84 -3.50
CA CYS A 305 -5.24 -22.94 -2.57
C CYS A 305 -3.98 -23.45 -1.89
N ALA A 306 -2.83 -23.45 -2.59
CA ALA A 306 -1.55 -23.75 -1.96
C ALA A 306 -1.20 -22.68 -0.91
N LEU A 307 -1.41 -21.40 -1.22
CA LEU A 307 -1.22 -20.31 -0.27
C LEU A 307 -2.17 -20.42 0.94
N ALA A 308 -3.45 -20.75 0.72
CA ALA A 308 -4.41 -20.98 1.80
C ALA A 308 -3.99 -22.13 2.72
N ARG A 309 -3.33 -23.17 2.20
CA ARG A 309 -2.74 -24.24 3.02
C ARG A 309 -1.54 -23.74 3.80
N LEU A 310 -0.60 -23.02 3.17
CA LEU A 310 0.55 -22.41 3.85
C LEU A 310 0.12 -21.47 4.98
N ALA A 311 -1.00 -20.77 4.79
CA ALA A 311 -1.61 -19.90 5.79
C ALA A 311 -2.26 -20.66 6.96
N GLY A 312 -2.43 -21.99 6.87
CA GLY A 312 -3.12 -22.81 7.87
C GLY A 312 -4.64 -22.69 7.84
N VAL A 313 -5.21 -22.12 6.77
CA VAL A 313 -6.66 -21.93 6.63
C VAL A 313 -7.33 -23.27 6.30
N LEU A 314 -6.77 -24.02 5.36
CA LEU A 314 -7.33 -25.31 4.91
C LEU A 314 -7.06 -26.43 5.92
N GLU A 315 -5.88 -26.42 6.52
CA GLU A 315 -5.40 -27.46 7.43
C GLU A 315 -4.76 -26.78 8.64
N PRO A 316 -5.23 -27.06 9.88
CA PRO A 316 -4.58 -26.57 11.08
C PRO A 316 -3.13 -27.04 11.10
N ILE A 317 -2.20 -26.12 11.35
CA ILE A 317 -0.79 -26.48 11.33
C ILE A 317 -0.38 -26.90 12.75
N PRO A 318 0.25 -28.08 12.92
CA PRO A 318 0.64 -28.57 14.25
C PRO A 318 1.44 -27.53 15.04
N GLY A 319 1.10 -27.36 16.32
CA GLY A 319 1.74 -26.38 17.21
C GLY A 319 1.31 -24.92 17.01
N SER A 320 0.53 -24.60 15.97
CA SER A 320 -0.07 -23.27 15.79
C SER A 320 -1.42 -23.18 16.48
N ARG A 321 -1.75 -22.02 17.04
CA ARG A 321 -3.12 -21.70 17.42
C ARG A 321 -3.97 -21.61 16.15
N ASP A 322 -4.99 -22.46 16.04
CA ASP A 322 -5.96 -22.37 14.95
C ASP A 322 -7.01 -21.31 15.30
N VAL A 323 -7.02 -20.22 14.53
CA VAL A 323 -7.94 -19.09 14.73
C VAL A 323 -8.75 -18.81 13.46
N THR A 324 -8.75 -19.76 12.53
CA THR A 324 -9.50 -19.64 11.27
C THR A 324 -10.99 -19.62 11.56
N TYR A 325 -11.71 -18.66 10.97
CA TYR A 325 -13.16 -18.61 11.09
C TYR A 325 -13.81 -19.81 10.36
N GLY A 326 -14.64 -20.58 11.06
CA GLY A 326 -15.23 -21.82 10.54
C GLY A 326 -15.91 -21.66 9.16
N PRO A 327 -16.78 -20.64 8.95
CA PRO A 327 -17.36 -20.36 7.65
C PRO A 327 -16.34 -20.02 6.55
N THR A 328 -15.26 -19.29 6.88
CA THR A 328 -14.14 -19.06 5.95
C THR A 328 -13.52 -20.38 5.53
N ARG A 329 -13.13 -21.22 6.51
CA ARG A 329 -12.50 -22.53 6.25
C ARG A 329 -13.39 -23.39 5.36
N ALA A 330 -14.69 -23.48 5.64
CA ALA A 330 -15.63 -24.28 4.87
C ALA A 330 -15.71 -23.82 3.40
N ARG A 331 -15.73 -22.51 3.16
CA ARG A 331 -15.71 -21.94 1.80
C ARG A 331 -14.39 -22.24 1.08
N ALA A 332 -13.27 -22.02 1.76
CA ALA A 332 -11.94 -22.26 1.20
C ALA A 332 -11.74 -23.74 0.86
N LEU A 333 -12.11 -24.66 1.76
CA LEU A 333 -12.08 -26.11 1.50
C LEU A 333 -12.93 -26.49 0.28
N LYS A 334 -14.14 -25.93 0.16
CA LYS A 334 -14.99 -26.17 -1.00
C LYS A 334 -14.39 -25.61 -2.29
N ALA A 335 -13.81 -24.41 -2.26
CA ALA A 335 -13.18 -23.77 -3.41
C ALA A 335 -11.89 -24.49 -3.87
N CYS A 336 -11.26 -25.23 -2.96
CA CYS A 336 -10.03 -25.98 -3.19
C CYS A 336 -10.24 -27.50 -3.37
N ALA A 337 -11.48 -28.00 -3.21
CA ALA A 337 -11.79 -29.41 -3.38
C ALA A 337 -11.47 -29.89 -4.81
N GLY A 338 -10.70 -30.97 -4.93
CA GLY A 338 -10.31 -31.56 -6.21
C GLY A 338 -9.22 -30.81 -6.98
N LYS A 339 -8.65 -29.75 -6.41
CA LYS A 339 -7.45 -29.10 -6.97
C LYS A 339 -6.22 -29.82 -6.40
N GLU A 340 -5.48 -30.50 -7.26
CA GLU A 340 -4.12 -30.95 -6.92
C GLU A 340 -3.26 -29.72 -6.72
N THR A 341 -3.07 -29.35 -5.46
CA THR A 341 -2.13 -28.30 -5.09
C THR A 341 -0.76 -28.94 -5.00
N SER A 342 0.12 -28.65 -5.96
CA SER A 342 1.55 -28.81 -5.75
C SER A 342 1.94 -27.83 -4.64
N ALA A 343 1.96 -28.30 -3.40
CA ALA A 343 2.49 -27.54 -2.29
C ALA A 343 4.00 -27.40 -2.52
N VAL A 344 4.43 -26.28 -3.08
CA VAL A 344 5.86 -25.94 -3.20
C VAL A 344 6.33 -25.48 -1.81
N THR A 345 6.44 -26.43 -0.88
CA THR A 345 7.17 -26.26 0.38
C THR A 345 8.63 -26.72 0.25
N GLU A 346 9.01 -27.30 -0.88
CA GLU A 346 10.39 -27.67 -1.19
C GLU A 346 10.93 -26.88 -2.38
N LYS A 347 12.22 -26.53 -2.29
CA LYS A 347 13.04 -25.89 -3.33
C LYS A 347 12.62 -26.39 -4.72
N PRO A 348 11.98 -25.57 -5.58
CA PRO A 348 11.37 -26.05 -6.81
C PRO A 348 12.46 -26.51 -7.78
N SER A 349 12.51 -27.81 -8.07
CA SER A 349 13.44 -28.41 -9.05
C SER A 349 12.82 -28.59 -10.44
N GLY A 350 11.78 -27.81 -10.79
CA GLY A 350 11.07 -27.95 -12.06
C GLY A 350 10.62 -26.62 -12.65
N GLU A 351 10.71 -26.51 -13.98
CA GLU A 351 10.12 -25.43 -14.78
C GLU A 351 8.59 -25.41 -14.58
N LEU A 352 8.13 -24.54 -13.70
CA LEU A 352 6.71 -24.26 -13.47
C LEU A 352 6.26 -23.10 -14.37
N LYS A 353 5.12 -23.30 -15.05
CA LYS A 353 4.48 -22.25 -15.86
C LYS A 353 3.72 -21.30 -14.92
N ALA A 354 4.32 -20.14 -14.68
CA ALA A 354 3.74 -19.07 -13.88
C ALA A 354 2.36 -18.63 -14.42
N HIS A 355 1.32 -18.77 -13.59
CA HIS A 355 -0.02 -18.23 -13.83
C HIS A 355 -0.34 -17.04 -12.91
N GLY A 356 0.68 -16.26 -12.52
CA GLY A 356 0.49 -15.03 -11.77
C GLY A 356 -0.23 -13.95 -12.60
N SER A 357 -1.19 -13.25 -11.99
CA SER A 357 -1.81 -12.07 -12.59
C SER A 357 -0.76 -10.97 -12.78
N VAL A 358 -0.33 -10.75 -14.02
CA VAL A 358 0.63 -9.69 -14.36
C VAL A 358 0.06 -8.35 -13.91
N ASN A 359 0.86 -7.57 -13.17
CA ASN A 359 0.51 -6.19 -12.81
C ASN A 359 0.28 -5.35 -14.09
N ARG A 360 -0.99 -5.23 -14.49
CA ARG A 360 -1.41 -4.62 -15.76
C ARG A 360 -0.95 -3.17 -15.91
N GLY A 361 -0.72 -2.45 -14.80
CA GLY A 361 -0.32 -1.04 -14.82
C GLY A 361 1.11 -0.77 -15.31
N ASN A 362 1.98 -1.80 -15.26
CA ASN A 362 3.40 -1.67 -15.59
C ASN A 362 3.85 -2.54 -16.78
N THR A 363 2.94 -3.31 -17.39
CA THR A 363 3.25 -4.15 -18.54
C THR A 363 3.85 -3.31 -19.68
N GLY A 364 5.10 -3.60 -20.05
CA GLY A 364 5.79 -2.97 -21.17
C GLY A 364 6.46 -1.62 -20.89
N LYS A 365 6.41 -1.09 -19.66
CA LYS A 365 7.03 0.22 -19.35
C LYS A 365 8.53 0.16 -19.10
N LEU A 366 9.00 -0.88 -18.41
CA LEU A 366 10.41 -1.12 -18.13
C LEU A 366 10.63 -2.61 -17.94
N ARG A 367 11.69 -3.14 -18.55
CA ARG A 367 12.18 -4.49 -18.31
C ARG A 367 13.64 -4.38 -17.93
N LEU A 368 13.97 -4.80 -16.71
CA LEU A 368 15.35 -4.91 -16.28
C LEU A 368 15.89 -6.31 -16.59
N ALA A 369 17.16 -6.37 -16.91
CA ALA A 369 17.98 -7.56 -17.05
C ALA A 369 19.15 -7.51 -16.07
N TRP A 370 19.78 -8.66 -15.83
CA TRP A 370 20.97 -8.73 -14.98
C TRP A 370 22.12 -7.85 -15.47
N SER A 371 22.22 -7.65 -16.80
CA SER A 371 23.20 -6.74 -17.41
C SER A 371 22.99 -5.26 -17.05
N ASP A 372 21.77 -4.88 -16.65
CA ASP A 372 21.50 -3.50 -16.21
C ASP A 372 22.13 -3.19 -14.84
N PHE A 373 22.75 -4.18 -14.19
CA PHE A 373 23.48 -4.04 -12.93
C PHE A 373 24.97 -4.36 -13.07
N ASP A 374 25.51 -4.48 -14.28
CA ASP A 374 26.93 -4.76 -14.50
C ASP A 374 27.84 -3.63 -13.97
N ASP A 375 27.33 -2.40 -13.92
CA ASP A 375 27.95 -1.23 -13.29
C ASP A 375 27.86 -1.23 -11.75
N LEU A 376 27.12 -2.16 -11.16
CA LEU A 376 26.85 -2.28 -9.73
C LEU A 376 27.09 -3.74 -9.25
N PRO A 377 28.32 -4.27 -9.37
CA PRO A 377 28.60 -5.70 -9.23
C PRO A 377 28.25 -6.27 -7.85
N GLU A 378 28.45 -5.49 -6.77
CA GLU A 378 28.09 -5.92 -5.42
C GLU A 378 26.57 -6.07 -5.27
N LEU A 379 25.80 -5.06 -5.70
CA LEU A 379 24.35 -5.09 -5.65
C LEU A 379 23.79 -6.21 -6.54
N LYS A 380 24.35 -6.39 -7.74
CA LYS A 380 24.00 -7.48 -8.65
C LYS A 380 24.17 -8.84 -7.97
N GLY A 381 25.33 -9.09 -7.35
CA GLY A 381 25.61 -10.34 -6.64
C GLY A 381 24.62 -10.59 -5.50
N ARG A 382 24.26 -9.56 -4.72
CA ARG A 382 23.26 -9.67 -3.65
C ARG A 382 21.84 -9.96 -4.18
N LEU A 383 21.45 -9.34 -5.28
CA LEU A 383 20.16 -9.60 -5.93
C LEU A 383 20.10 -11.03 -6.50
N GLN A 384 21.18 -11.49 -7.14
CA GLN A 384 21.30 -12.86 -7.67
C GLN A 384 21.27 -13.90 -6.56
N GLU A 385 21.95 -13.66 -5.44
CA GLU A 385 21.91 -14.55 -4.28
C GLU A 385 20.49 -14.67 -3.71
N LEU A 386 19.77 -13.55 -3.56
CA LEU A 386 18.36 -13.59 -3.16
C LEU A 386 17.48 -14.29 -4.20
N ALA A 387 17.69 -14.04 -5.49
CA ALA A 387 16.98 -14.71 -6.57
C ALA A 387 17.13 -16.22 -6.44
N ARG A 388 18.36 -16.70 -6.31
CA ARG A 388 18.71 -18.11 -6.13
C ARG A 388 18.11 -18.71 -4.87
N ARG A 389 18.17 -18.00 -3.74
CA ARG A 389 17.55 -18.42 -2.47
C ARG A 389 16.03 -18.61 -2.62
N PHE A 390 15.38 -17.74 -3.38
CA PHE A 390 13.94 -17.83 -3.69
C PHE A 390 13.62 -18.73 -4.89
N GLY A 391 14.63 -19.32 -5.54
CA GLY A 391 14.47 -20.20 -6.71
C GLY A 391 14.19 -19.49 -8.04
N TYR A 392 14.39 -18.17 -8.14
CA TYR A 392 14.33 -17.44 -9.40
C TYR A 392 15.63 -17.61 -10.22
N PRO A 393 15.57 -17.52 -11.57
CA PRO A 393 16.75 -17.50 -12.41
C PRO A 393 17.68 -16.32 -12.06
N ASP A 394 18.96 -16.60 -11.83
CA ASP A 394 19.99 -15.61 -11.50
C ASP A 394 20.81 -15.17 -12.74
N GLY A 395 20.53 -15.72 -13.92
CA GLY A 395 21.17 -15.35 -15.18
C GLY A 395 22.49 -16.08 -15.47
N GLU A 396 22.86 -17.09 -14.67
CA GLU A 396 24.02 -17.95 -14.91
C GLU A 396 23.66 -19.26 -15.67
N SER A 397 22.42 -19.39 -16.13
CA SER A 397 21.87 -20.57 -16.83
C SER A 397 21.87 -20.45 -18.34
#